data_AF-A0A7X2MK59-F1
#
_entry.id   AF-A0A7X2MK59-F1
#
_cell.length_a   1.000
_cell.length_b   1.000
_cell.length_c   1.000
_cell.angle_alpha   90.00
_cell.angle_beta   90.00
_cell.angle_gamma   90.00
#
_symmetry.space_group_name_H-M   'P 1'
#
loop_
_entity.id
_entity.type
_entity.pdbx_description
1 polymer ?
#
loop_
_entity_poly.entity_id
_entity_poly.type
_entity_poly.pdbx_seq_one_letter_code
_entity_poly.pdbx_strand_id
1 'polypeptide(L)'
;MLELIKAVSLGLVVILPLANPLTTVALFLGLAGEMNFQERNRQARQASIYVFAIMMVAWYAGSAVLNTFGISIPGLRMAGGLIVAFIGFRMLFPAKPAGHSVEAKQKLDEL
;
A
#
# COMPACT_ATOMS: atom_id res chain seq x y z
N MET A 1 11.50 -27.96 13.59
CA MET A 1 11.68 -26.62 14.21
C MET A 1 12.41 -25.64 13.30
N LEU A 2 13.54 -26.00 12.67
CA LEU A 2 14.28 -25.08 11.78
C LEU A 2 13.46 -24.57 10.58
N GLU A 3 12.64 -25.41 9.96
CA GLU A 3 11.76 -25.01 8.86
C GLU A 3 10.69 -24.00 9.26
N LEU A 4 10.13 -24.13 10.48
CA LEU A 4 9.19 -23.16 11.02
C LEU A 4 9.85 -21.80 11.23
N ILE A 5 11.07 -21.79 11.76
CA ILE A 5 11.86 -20.57 11.97
C ILE A 5 12.13 -19.88 10.63
N LYS A 6 12.53 -20.64 9.59
CA LYS A 6 12.74 -20.10 8.23
C LYS A 6 11.47 -19.53 7.63
N ALA A 7 10.34 -20.24 7.75
CA ALA A 7 9.07 -19.79 7.21
C ALA A 7 8.61 -18.48 7.88
N VAL A 8 8.71 -18.41 9.20
CA VAL A 8 8.34 -17.21 9.97
C VAL A 8 9.28 -16.05 9.66
N SER A 9 10.60 -16.28 9.61
CA SER A 9 11.57 -15.21 9.33
C SER A 9 11.42 -14.64 7.91
N LEU A 10 11.28 -15.50 6.90
CA LEU A 10 11.01 -15.06 5.52
C LEU A 10 9.68 -14.32 5.42
N GLY A 11 8.63 -14.81 6.07
CA GLY A 11 7.34 -14.13 6.11
C GLY A 11 7.46 -12.72 6.69
N LEU A 12 8.19 -12.57 7.80
CA LEU A 12 8.40 -11.28 8.44
C LEU A 12 9.14 -10.28 7.53
N VAL A 13 10.18 -10.74 6.85
CA VAL A 13 10.96 -9.94 5.90
C VAL A 13 10.11 -9.48 4.72
N VAL A 14 9.27 -10.36 4.18
CA VAL A 14 8.38 -10.04 3.04
C VAL A 14 7.28 -9.07 3.44
N ILE A 15 6.76 -9.17 4.67
CA ILE A 15 5.71 -8.28 5.17
C ILE A 15 6.24 -6.86 5.41
N LEU A 16 7.51 -6.68 5.78
CA LEU A 16 8.06 -5.36 6.12
C LEU A 16 7.87 -4.30 5.01
N PRO A 17 8.28 -4.52 3.74
CA PRO A 17 8.02 -3.57 2.67
C PRO A 17 6.54 -3.48 2.30
N LEU A 18 5.79 -4.58 2.46
CA LEU A 18 4.37 -4.66 2.10
C LEU A 18 3.49 -3.86 3.07
N ALA A 19 3.77 -3.93 4.38
CA ALA A 19 3.10 -3.16 5.42
C ALA A 19 3.61 -1.71 5.51
N ASN A 20 4.83 -1.46 5.01
CA ASN A 20 5.52 -0.17 5.05
C ASN A 20 5.27 0.59 6.38
N PRO A 21 5.76 0.06 7.51
CA PRO A 21 5.42 0.57 8.83
C PRO A 21 5.90 2.01 9.04
N LEU A 22 6.99 2.42 8.39
CA LEU A 22 7.53 3.78 8.51
C LEU A 22 6.54 4.82 7.97
N THR A 23 6.06 4.63 6.74
CA THR A 23 5.06 5.51 6.15
C THR A 23 3.73 5.41 6.91
N THR A 24 3.33 4.20 7.30
CA THR A 24 2.06 3.98 8.02
C THR A 24 2.04 4.68 9.38
N VAL A 25 3.14 4.63 10.16
CA VAL A 25 3.24 5.33 11.44
C VAL A 25 3.22 6.85 11.23
N ALA A 26 3.97 7.37 10.26
CA ALA A 26 3.96 8.80 9.95
C ALA A 26 2.57 9.29 9.53
N LEU A 27 1.89 8.54 8.67
CA LEU A 27 0.51 8.81 8.25
C LEU A 27 -0.45 8.76 9.44
N PHE A 28 -0.36 7.73 10.28
CA PHE A 28 -1.21 7.59 11.44
C PHE A 28 -1.02 8.76 12.43
N LEU A 29 0.22 9.18 12.68
CA LEU A 29 0.50 10.34 13.54
C LEU A 29 -0.06 11.64 12.93
N GLY A 30 0.05 11.82 11.62
CA GLY A 30 -0.53 12.97 10.92
C GLY A 30 -2.07 13.01 10.99
N LEU A 31 -2.72 11.85 10.89
CA LEU A 31 -4.18 11.72 10.98
C LEU A 31 -4.70 11.77 12.42
N ALA A 32 -3.89 11.34 13.38
CA ALA A 32 -4.26 11.22 14.80
C ALA A 32 -3.95 12.48 15.62
N GLY A 33 -3.50 13.57 14.99
CA GLY A 33 -3.00 14.77 15.68
C GLY A 33 -3.96 15.37 16.70
N GLU A 34 -5.27 15.35 16.42
CA GLU A 34 -6.31 15.89 17.32
C GLU A 34 -7.05 14.82 18.14
N MET A 35 -6.69 13.54 18.00
CA MET A 35 -7.37 12.45 18.68
C MET A 35 -6.84 12.25 20.11
N ASN A 36 -7.75 12.03 21.06
CA ASN A 36 -7.36 11.63 22.41
C ASN A 36 -6.83 10.18 22.44
N PHE A 37 -6.20 9.77 23.55
CA PHE A 37 -5.60 8.44 23.67
C PHE A 37 -6.59 7.28 23.44
N GLN A 38 -7.83 7.41 23.93
CA GLN A 38 -8.86 6.38 23.78
C GLN A 38 -9.33 6.28 22.32
N GLU A 39 -9.49 7.41 21.64
CA GLU A 39 -9.85 7.47 20.22
C GLU A 39 -8.77 6.86 19.36
N ARG A 40 -7.50 7.21 19.60
CA ARG A 40 -6.35 6.63 18.88
C ARG A 40 -6.31 5.11 19.02
N ASN A 41 -6.50 4.59 20.22
CA ASN A 41 -6.48 3.14 20.45
C ASN A 41 -7.69 2.44 19.79
N ARG A 42 -8.87 3.07 19.81
CA ARG A 42 -10.06 2.57 19.10
C ARG A 42 -9.81 2.51 17.59
N GLN A 43 -9.22 3.57 17.02
CA GLN A 43 -8.91 3.65 15.60
C GLN A 43 -7.87 2.60 15.19
N ALA A 44 -6.80 2.45 15.98
CA ALA A 44 -5.80 1.40 15.75
C ALA A 44 -6.44 0.01 15.72
N ARG A 45 -7.32 -0.30 16.69
CA ARG A 45 -8.05 -1.57 16.73
C ARG A 45 -8.96 -1.77 15.53
N GLN A 46 -9.72 -0.73 15.14
CA GLN A 46 -10.60 -0.80 13.96
C GLN A 46 -9.78 -1.03 12.68
N ALA A 47 -8.67 -0.31 12.51
CA ALA A 47 -7.77 -0.49 11.38
C ALA A 47 -7.23 -1.93 11.33
N SER A 48 -6.80 -2.50 12.45
CA SER A 48 -6.36 -3.90 12.50
C SER A 48 -7.45 -4.88 12.10
N ILE A 49 -8.70 -4.67 12.56
CA ILE A 49 -9.84 -5.52 12.19
C ILE A 49 -10.16 -5.40 10.70
N TYR A 50 -10.17 -4.18 10.15
CA TYR A 50 -10.44 -3.96 8.73
C TYR A 50 -9.36 -4.57 7.85
N VAL A 51 -8.08 -4.39 8.19
CA VAL A 51 -6.97 -4.99 7.46
C VAL A 51 -7.08 -6.52 7.50
N PHE A 52 -7.38 -7.11 8.66
CA PHE A 52 -7.60 -8.56 8.77
C PHE A 52 -8.76 -9.05 7.90
N ALA A 53 -9.90 -8.36 7.94
CA ALA A 53 -11.08 -8.71 7.15
C ALA A 53 -10.81 -8.59 5.65
N ILE A 54 -10.16 -7.51 5.21
CA ILE A 54 -9.77 -7.29 3.81
C ILE A 54 -8.81 -8.40 3.35
N MET A 55 -7.81 -8.76 4.15
CA MET A 55 -6.88 -9.84 3.82
C MET A 55 -7.58 -11.19 3.70
N MET A 56 -8.49 -11.53 4.61
CA MET A 56 -9.28 -12.76 4.52
C MET A 56 -10.12 -12.80 3.23
N VAL A 57 -10.88 -11.73 2.95
CA VAL A 57 -11.72 -11.66 1.75
C VAL A 57 -10.85 -11.74 0.50
N ALA A 58 -9.76 -10.98 0.42
CA ALA A 58 -8.84 -11.01 -0.72
C ALA A 58 -8.20 -12.38 -0.91
N TRP A 59 -7.89 -13.11 0.17
CA TRP A 59 -7.35 -14.46 0.09
C TRP A 59 -8.36 -15.43 -0.54
N TYR A 60 -9.57 -15.51 -0.01
CA TYR A 60 -10.58 -16.44 -0.50
C TYR A 60 -11.09 -16.06 -1.90
N ALA A 61 -11.43 -14.78 -2.11
CA ALA A 61 -11.90 -14.30 -3.40
C ALA A 61 -10.80 -14.37 -4.45
N GLY A 62 -9.56 -13.99 -4.12
CA GLY A 62 -8.42 -14.08 -5.02
C GLY A 62 -8.13 -15.51 -5.43
N SER A 63 -8.15 -16.46 -4.48
CA SER A 63 -7.99 -17.88 -4.82
C SER A 63 -9.09 -18.39 -5.75
N ALA A 64 -10.35 -18.01 -5.49
CA ALA A 64 -11.47 -18.38 -6.36
C ALA A 64 -11.27 -17.86 -7.79
N VAL A 65 -10.95 -16.56 -7.94
CA VAL A 65 -10.71 -15.92 -9.23
C VAL A 65 -9.55 -16.61 -9.97
N LEU A 66 -8.41 -16.81 -9.30
CA LEU A 66 -7.24 -17.45 -9.93
C LEU A 66 -7.55 -18.84 -10.45
N ASN A 67 -8.29 -19.64 -9.67
CA ASN A 67 -8.70 -20.97 -10.07
C ASN A 67 -9.68 -20.96 -11.24
N THR A 68 -10.63 -20.01 -11.28
CA THR A 68 -11.59 -19.87 -12.41
C THR A 68 -10.89 -19.53 -13.72
N PHE A 69 -9.87 -18.66 -13.69
CA PHE A 69 -9.12 -18.26 -14.88
C PHE A 69 -7.92 -19.16 -15.19
N GLY A 70 -7.64 -20.18 -14.37
CA GLY A 70 -6.47 -21.05 -14.52
C GLY A 70 -5.14 -20.31 -14.36
N ILE A 71 -5.12 -19.20 -13.61
CA ILE A 71 -3.92 -18.37 -13.40
C ILE A 71 -3.14 -18.94 -12.23
N SER A 72 -1.86 -19.22 -12.46
CA SER A 72 -0.96 -19.70 -11.41
C SER A 72 -0.52 -18.56 -10.48
N ILE A 73 -0.34 -18.87 -9.19
CA ILE A 73 0.21 -17.93 -8.19
C ILE A 73 1.56 -17.34 -8.65
N PRO A 74 2.51 -18.12 -9.20
CA PRO A 74 3.74 -17.56 -9.76
C PRO A 74 3.50 -16.55 -10.89
N GLY A 75 2.54 -16.83 -11.80
CA GLY A 75 2.18 -15.93 -12.89
C GLY A 75 1.63 -14.59 -12.37
N LEU A 76 0.73 -14.64 -11.40
CA LEU A 76 0.20 -13.43 -10.75
C LEU A 76 1.32 -12.61 -10.10
N ARG A 77 2.26 -13.26 -9.39
CA ARG A 77 3.39 -12.57 -8.75
C ARG A 77 4.30 -11.87 -9.77
N MET A 78 4.57 -12.50 -10.91
CA MET A 78 5.36 -11.89 -11.98
C MET A 78 4.67 -10.65 -12.56
N ALA A 79 3.37 -10.75 -12.86
CA ALA A 79 2.58 -9.62 -13.37
C ALA A 79 2.53 -8.46 -12.35
N GLY A 80 2.24 -8.76 -11.09
CA GLY A 80 2.24 -7.76 -10.01
C GLY A 80 3.61 -7.11 -9.81
N GLY A 81 4.69 -7.89 -9.89
CA GLY A 81 6.06 -7.38 -9.81
C GLY A 81 6.40 -6.40 -10.94
N LEU A 82 5.98 -6.70 -12.17
CA LEU A 82 6.15 -5.78 -13.31
C LEU A 82 5.36 -4.48 -13.12
N ILE A 83 4.14 -4.56 -12.60
CA ILE A 83 3.31 -3.37 -12.29
C ILE A 83 4.02 -2.50 -11.23
N VAL A 84 4.48 -3.11 -10.13
CA VAL A 84 5.18 -2.38 -9.06
C VAL A 84 6.48 -1.77 -9.56
N ALA A 85 7.26 -2.49 -10.37
CA ALA A 85 8.48 -1.97 -10.99
C ALA A 85 8.19 -0.77 -11.89
N PHE A 86 7.13 -0.84 -12.70
CA PHE A 86 6.70 0.26 -13.56
C PHE A 86 6.25 1.49 -12.76
N ILE A 87 5.46 1.30 -11.69
CA ILE A 87 5.04 2.37 -10.79
C ILE A 87 6.27 3.01 -10.13
N GLY A 88 7.19 2.21 -9.59
CA GLY A 88 8.43 2.70 -9.00
C GLY A 88 9.29 3.50 -9.98
N PHE A 89 9.39 3.05 -11.23
CA PHE A 89 10.09 3.77 -12.29
C PHE A 89 9.43 5.14 -12.59
N ARG A 90 8.09 5.19 -12.65
CA ARG A 90 7.31 6.42 -12.81
C ARG A 90 7.48 7.38 -11.62
N MET A 91 7.70 6.88 -10.41
CA MET A 91 7.97 7.72 -9.24
C MET A 91 9.35 8.36 -9.29
N LEU A 92 10.37 7.66 -9.83
CA LEU A 92 11.73 8.21 -9.99
C LEU A 92 11.85 9.17 -11.17
N PHE A 93 11.10 8.91 -12.25
CA PHE A 93 11.01 9.77 -13.42
C PHE A 93 9.56 10.21 -13.64
N PRO A 94 9.07 11.17 -12.84
CA PRO A 94 7.74 11.72 -13.06
C PRO A 94 7.66 12.30 -14.47
N ALA A 95 6.66 11.89 -15.24
CA ALA A 95 6.36 12.57 -16.49
C ALA A 95 6.12 14.05 -16.16
N LYS A 96 6.80 14.96 -16.85
CA LYS A 96 6.60 16.41 -16.67
C LYS A 96 5.10 16.68 -16.72
N PRO A 97 4.51 17.34 -15.72
CA PRO A 97 3.10 17.71 -15.77
C PRO A 97 2.88 18.49 -17.06
N ALA A 98 2.03 17.98 -17.94
CA ALA A 98 1.51 18.77 -19.04
C ALA A 98 0.60 19.84 -18.41
N GLY A 99 1.20 20.98 -18.06
CA GLY A 99 0.52 22.24 -17.76
C GLY A 99 -0.59 22.21 -16.71
N HIS A 100 -0.21 22.39 -15.44
CA HIS A 100 -0.97 23.28 -14.57
C HIS A 100 -0.10 24.50 -14.27
N SER A 101 -0.01 25.38 -15.27
CA SER A 101 0.43 26.76 -15.12
C SER A 101 -0.57 27.51 -14.24
N VAL A 102 -0.45 27.36 -12.93
CA VAL A 102 -1.08 28.27 -11.96
C VAL A 102 -0.41 29.65 -12.03
N GLU A 103 0.80 29.75 -12.57
CA GLU A 103 1.56 31.01 -12.71
C GLU A 103 1.07 31.95 -13.83
N ALA A 104 0.26 31.47 -14.79
CA ALA A 104 -0.20 32.32 -15.91
C ALA A 104 -1.39 33.23 -15.52
N LYS A 105 -2.08 32.97 -14.41
CA LYS A 105 -3.24 33.76 -13.98
C LYS A 105 -2.87 34.98 -13.12
N GLN A 106 -1.64 35.04 -12.61
CA GLN A 106 -1.24 36.09 -11.66
C GLN A 106 -0.66 37.34 -12.34
N LYS A 107 -0.22 37.25 -13.61
CA LYS A 107 0.33 38.40 -14.36
C LYS A 107 -0.68 39.18 -15.20
N LEU A 108 -1.92 38.70 -15.31
CA LEU A 108 -3.00 39.39 -16.03
C LEU A 108 -3.83 40.31 -15.12
N ASP A 109 -3.80 40.10 -13.80
CA ASP A 109 -4.46 40.97 -12.82
C ASP A 109 -3.56 42.12 -12.33
N GLU A 110 -2.30 42.18 -12.77
CA GLU A 110 -1.35 43.28 -12.50
C GLU A 110 -1.11 44.22 -13.71
N LEU A 111 -1.86 44.04 -14.81
CA LEU A 111 -1.86 44.92 -15.99
C LEU A 111 -3.23 45.56 -16.19
#